data_AF-A0AAC9NMS9-F1
#
_entry.id   AF-A0AAC9NMS9-F1
#
_cell.length_a   1.000
_cell.length_b   1.000
_cell.length_c   1.000
_cell.angle_alpha   90.00
_cell.angle_beta   90.00
_cell.angle_gamma   90.00
#
_symmetry.space_group_name_H-M   'P 1'
#
loop_
_entity.id
_entity.type
_entity.pdbx_description
1 polymer ?
#
loop_
_entity_poly.entity_id
_entity_poly.type
_entity_poly.pdbx_seq_one_letter_code
_entity_poly.pdbx_strand_id
1 'polypeptide(L)'
;MRQNSVLKGMKERTPGNIVPDKVYTDKEENKEVPKSKVKTLKDTSDKKSFKNQQYQVKISDKIKEELNALKIVTKTKFDYEIIELLIDSYVRNELTTSTKRKFKAMTSDE
;
A
#
# COMPACT_ATOMS: atom_id res chain seq x y z
N MET A 1 -38.27 -10.34 28.34
CA MET A 1 -37.39 -9.38 27.63
C MET A 1 -37.81 -9.33 26.17
N ARG A 2 -38.13 -8.15 25.61
CA ARG A 2 -38.43 -8.00 24.18
C ARG A 2 -37.13 -7.68 23.46
N GLN A 3 -36.70 -8.55 22.54
CA GLN A 3 -35.54 -8.29 21.70
C GLN A 3 -35.94 -7.30 20.60
N ASN A 4 -35.34 -6.11 20.61
CA ASN A 4 -35.52 -5.14 19.54
C ASN A 4 -34.64 -5.58 18.35
N SER A 5 -35.25 -5.99 17.24
CA SER A 5 -34.50 -6.33 16.02
C SER A 5 -34.09 -5.06 15.27
N VAL A 6 -32.85 -5.06 14.74
CA VAL A 6 -32.21 -3.92 14.05
C VAL A 6 -32.80 -3.67 12.65
N LEU A 7 -33.77 -4.48 12.24
CA LEU A 7 -34.33 -4.50 10.88
C LEU A 7 -35.65 -3.73 10.75
N LYS A 8 -36.08 -3.03 11.81
CA LYS A 8 -37.35 -2.31 11.83
C LYS A 8 -37.28 -1.08 10.91
N GLY A 9 -37.82 -1.20 9.69
CA GLY A 9 -37.92 -0.12 8.71
C GLY A 9 -37.17 -0.36 7.38
N MET A 10 -36.49 -1.49 7.22
CA MET A 10 -35.89 -1.86 5.94
C MET A 10 -36.95 -2.50 5.02
N LYS A 11 -36.97 -2.13 3.73
CA LYS A 11 -37.76 -2.85 2.72
C LYS A 11 -37.24 -4.27 2.59
N GLU A 12 -38.15 -5.23 2.47
CA GLU A 12 -37.79 -6.63 2.24
C GLU A 12 -36.95 -6.76 0.97
N ARG A 13 -35.88 -7.56 1.02
CA ARG A 13 -35.04 -7.82 -0.15
C ARG A 13 -35.89 -8.61 -1.15
N THR A 14 -36.05 -8.10 -2.36
CA THR A 14 -36.68 -8.86 -3.44
C THR A 14 -35.70 -9.91 -3.97
N PRO A 15 -35.96 -11.22 -3.79
CA PRO A 15 -35.15 -12.24 -4.42
C PRO A 15 -35.33 -12.15 -5.94
N GLY A 16 -34.23 -12.17 -6.71
CA GLY A 16 -34.28 -12.24 -8.18
C GLY A 16 -34.12 -10.94 -8.97
N ASN A 17 -33.75 -9.81 -8.34
CA ASN A 17 -33.53 -8.55 -9.08
C ASN A 17 -32.20 -8.50 -9.89
N ILE A 18 -31.39 -9.54 -9.80
CA ILE A 18 -30.17 -9.72 -10.61
C ILE A 18 -30.19 -11.16 -11.10
N VAL A 19 -30.47 -11.35 -12.39
CA VAL A 19 -30.30 -12.65 -13.05
C VAL A 19 -28.85 -12.71 -13.49
N PRO A 20 -28.03 -13.64 -12.97
CA PRO A 20 -26.65 -13.78 -13.42
C PRO A 20 -26.63 -14.35 -14.85
N ASP A 21 -25.85 -13.72 -15.74
CA ASP A 21 -25.69 -14.19 -17.14
C ASP A 21 -25.09 -15.60 -17.24
N LYS A 22 -24.38 -16.04 -16.19
CA LYS A 22 -23.77 -17.37 -16.11
C LYS A 22 -24.00 -17.97 -14.73
N VAL A 23 -24.51 -19.20 -14.72
CA VAL A 23 -24.62 -20.02 -13.52
C VAL A 23 -23.23 -20.51 -13.16
N TYR A 24 -22.83 -20.30 -11.89
CA TYR A 24 -21.57 -20.84 -11.39
C TYR A 24 -21.67 -22.37 -11.35
N THR A 25 -20.76 -23.05 -12.03
CA THR A 25 -20.64 -24.51 -12.00
C THR A 25 -19.24 -24.88 -11.54
N ASP A 26 -19.15 -25.65 -10.45
CA ASP A 26 -17.91 -26.17 -9.86
C ASP A 26 -17.29 -27.29 -10.70
N LYS A 27 -17.21 -27.11 -12.02
CA LYS A 27 -16.52 -28.03 -12.91
C LYS A 27 -15.28 -27.32 -13.47
N GLU A 28 -14.14 -27.77 -12.98
CA GLU A 28 -12.81 -27.45 -13.50
C GLU A 28 -12.76 -27.75 -15.01
N GLU A 29 -12.90 -26.73 -15.84
CA GLU A 29 -12.44 -26.77 -17.22
C GLU A 29 -11.15 -25.95 -17.29
N ASN A 30 -10.02 -26.67 -17.39
CA ASN A 30 -8.76 -26.15 -17.91
C ASN A 30 -9.03 -25.49 -19.26
N LYS A 31 -9.25 -24.17 -19.27
CA LYS A 31 -9.25 -23.37 -20.49
C LYS A 31 -7.88 -22.75 -20.62
N GLU A 32 -7.05 -23.41 -21.43
CA GLU A 32 -5.87 -22.79 -22.02
C GLU A 32 -6.26 -21.43 -22.58
N VAL A 33 -5.66 -20.37 -22.01
CA VAL A 33 -5.88 -19.00 -22.42
C VAL A 33 -5.24 -18.82 -23.80
N PRO A 34 -5.98 -18.51 -24.89
CA PRO A 34 -5.35 -18.31 -26.18
C PRO A 34 -4.44 -17.07 -26.12
N LYS A 35 -3.13 -17.30 -26.24
CA LYS A 35 -2.12 -16.25 -26.48
C LYS A 35 -2.42 -15.57 -27.81
N SER A 36 -3.24 -14.52 -27.81
CA SER A 36 -3.37 -13.66 -28.98
C SER A 36 -3.66 -12.21 -28.60
N LYS A 37 -2.71 -11.36 -29.01
CA LYS A 37 -2.68 -9.90 -28.96
C LYS A 37 -2.54 -9.28 -27.57
N VAL A 38 -1.28 -9.22 -27.12
CA VAL A 38 -0.78 -8.14 -26.26
C VAL A 38 -1.08 -6.81 -26.97
N LYS A 39 -2.23 -6.21 -26.67
CA LYS A 39 -2.38 -4.77 -26.81
C LYS A 39 -1.48 -4.19 -25.74
N THR A 40 -0.35 -3.62 -26.15
CA THR A 40 0.44 -2.73 -25.30
C THR A 40 -0.47 -1.55 -24.97
N LEU A 41 -1.24 -1.69 -23.89
CA LEU A 41 -1.82 -0.56 -23.20
C LEU A 41 -0.60 0.22 -22.72
N LYS A 42 -0.24 1.25 -23.49
CA LYS A 42 0.51 2.37 -22.94
C LYS A 42 -0.41 2.95 -21.88
N ASP A 43 -0.32 2.40 -20.68
CA ASP A 43 -0.95 2.93 -19.48
C ASP A 43 -0.24 4.23 -19.12
N THR A 44 -0.47 5.27 -19.93
CA THR A 44 -0.50 6.64 -19.42
C THR A 44 -1.82 6.79 -18.68
N SER A 45 -2.02 5.97 -17.66
CA SER A 45 -2.98 6.32 -16.63
C SER A 45 -2.41 7.58 -15.99
N ASP A 46 -3.11 8.69 -16.14
CA ASP A 46 -3.01 9.83 -15.22
C ASP A 46 -3.39 9.30 -13.83
N LYS A 47 -2.45 8.58 -13.19
CA LYS A 47 -2.64 8.03 -11.85
C LYS A 47 -2.68 9.24 -10.96
N LYS A 48 -3.89 9.56 -10.49
CA LYS A 48 -4.15 10.45 -9.39
C LYS A 48 -3.11 10.18 -8.31
N SER A 49 -2.09 11.02 -8.22
CA SER A 49 -1.00 10.83 -7.28
C SER A 49 -1.59 11.10 -5.90
N PHE A 50 -1.81 10.03 -5.14
CA PHE A 50 -2.14 10.21 -3.74
C PHE A 50 -0.92 10.88 -3.09
N LYS A 51 -1.13 12.00 -2.38
CA LYS A 51 -0.03 12.80 -1.80
C LYS A 51 0.96 11.96 -0.98
N ASN A 52 0.47 10.86 -0.40
CA ASN A 52 1.25 9.92 0.40
C ASN A 52 1.99 8.83 -0.41
N GLN A 53 1.99 8.87 -1.75
CA GLN A 53 2.70 7.91 -2.62
C GLN A 53 3.59 8.59 -3.67
N GLN A 54 3.92 9.87 -3.50
CA GLN A 54 4.67 10.63 -4.50
C GLN A 54 6.10 10.11 -4.72
N TYR A 55 6.68 9.42 -3.72
CA TYR A 55 8.04 8.89 -3.80
C TYR A 55 8.06 7.41 -3.42
N GLN A 56 8.68 6.59 -4.27
CA GLN A 56 8.90 5.16 -4.03
C GLN A 56 10.40 4.89 -3.97
N VAL A 57 10.85 4.26 -2.88
CA VAL A 57 12.24 3.81 -2.73
C VAL A 57 12.27 2.30 -2.92
N LYS A 58 13.05 1.83 -3.90
CA LYS A 58 13.27 0.39 -4.10
C LYS A 58 14.34 -0.08 -3.12
N ILE A 59 14.04 -1.16 -2.40
CA ILE A 59 14.93 -1.78 -1.40
C ILE A 59 15.00 -3.28 -1.63
N SER A 60 16.03 -3.92 -1.09
CA SER A 60 16.14 -5.39 -1.10
C SER A 60 15.16 -6.03 -0.11
N ASP A 61 14.84 -7.30 -0.32
CA ASP A 61 13.90 -8.02 0.54
C ASP A 61 14.37 -8.10 1.99
N LYS A 62 15.68 -8.29 2.20
CA LYS A 62 16.28 -8.28 3.54
C LYS A 62 16.03 -6.96 4.29
N ILE A 63 16.24 -5.82 3.63
CA ILE A 63 16.02 -4.50 4.25
C ILE A 63 14.54 -4.32 4.57
N LYS A 64 13.64 -4.80 3.71
CA LYS A 64 12.20 -4.74 3.94
C LYS A 64 11.78 -5.53 5.18
N GLU A 65 12.36 -6.70 5.41
CA GLU A 65 12.10 -7.52 6.59
C GLU A 65 12.57 -6.81 7.88
N GLU A 66 13.79 -6.28 7.88
CA GLU A 66 14.34 -5.52 9.01
C GLU A 66 13.50 -4.27 9.30
N LEU A 67 13.06 -3.56 8.25
CA LEU A 67 12.20 -2.38 8.38
C LEU A 67 10.84 -2.73 8.98
N ASN A 68 10.22 -3.83 8.55
CA ASN A 68 8.96 -4.30 9.12
C ASN A 68 9.11 -4.69 10.60
N ALA A 69 10.21 -5.36 10.97
CA ALA A 69 10.48 -5.68 12.36
C ALA A 69 10.62 -4.41 13.21
N LEU A 70 11.36 -3.40 12.72
CA LEU A 70 11.51 -2.10 13.38
C LEU A 70 10.17 -1.38 13.56
N LYS A 71 9.28 -1.44 12.58
CA LYS A 71 7.93 -0.85 12.69
C LYS A 71 7.11 -1.48 13.80
N ILE A 72 7.16 -2.80 13.91
CA ILE A 72 6.44 -3.54 14.95
C ILE A 72 6.97 -3.15 16.34
N VAL A 73 8.30 -3.10 16.50
CA VAL A 73 8.96 -2.77 17.78
C VAL A 73 8.66 -1.34 18.22
N THR A 74 8.78 -0.38 17.29
CA THR A 74 8.57 1.05 17.57
C THR A 74 7.11 1.48 17.52
N LYS A 75 6.20 0.56 17.15
CA LYS A 75 4.75 0.80 16.96
C LYS A 75 4.44 1.91 15.96
N THR A 76 5.27 2.05 14.93
CA THR A 76 5.06 3.02 13.85
C THR A 76 4.22 2.41 12.73
N LYS A 77 3.45 3.26 12.05
CA LYS A 77 2.52 2.81 11.02
C LYS A 77 3.17 2.85 9.65
N PHE A 78 4.05 3.82 9.42
CA PHE A 78 4.57 4.10 8.09
C PHE A 78 6.09 3.93 8.02
N ASP A 79 6.55 3.45 6.86
CA ASP A 79 7.96 3.17 6.61
C ASP A 79 8.82 4.45 6.68
N TYR A 80 8.28 5.58 6.22
CA TYR A 80 8.98 6.86 6.22
C TYR A 80 9.30 7.36 7.65
N GLU A 81 8.46 7.04 8.64
CA GLU A 81 8.68 7.43 10.04
C GLU A 81 9.94 6.75 10.60
N ILE A 82 10.14 5.47 10.25
CA ILE A 82 11.35 4.75 10.61
C ILE A 82 12.56 5.30 9.88
N ILE A 83 12.43 5.57 8.58
CA ILE A 83 13.54 6.11 7.78
C ILE A 83 13.98 7.46 8.33
N GLU A 84 13.06 8.35 8.67
CA GLU A 84 13.33 9.65 9.31
C GLU A 84 14.05 9.46 10.65
N LEU A 85 13.55 8.57 11.51
CA LEU A 85 14.19 8.26 12.79
C LEU A 85 15.62 7.74 12.63
N LEU A 86 15.86 6.86 11.65
CA LEU A 86 17.18 6.30 11.37
C LEU A 86 18.15 7.38 10.86
N ILE A 87 17.69 8.26 9.97
CA ILE A 87 18.48 9.40 9.48
C ILE A 87 18.84 10.31 10.66
N ASP A 88 17.87 10.68 11.49
CA ASP A 88 18.09 11.56 12.65
C ASP A 88 19.03 10.95 13.70
N SER A 89 18.94 9.64 13.92
CA SER A 89 19.86 8.92 14.80
C SER A 89 21.29 8.96 14.25
N TYR A 90 21.47 8.65 12.96
CA TYR A 90 22.77 8.65 12.30
C TYR A 90 23.41 10.06 12.29
N VAL A 91 22.62 11.10 12.00
CA VAL A 91 23.06 12.51 11.98
C VAL A 91 23.44 13.03 13.36
N ARG A 92 22.80 12.54 14.42
CA ARG A 92 23.12 12.95 15.79
C ARG A 92 24.31 12.20 16.36
N ASN A 93 24.39 10.89 16.12
CA ASN A 93 25.27 10.00 16.88
C ASN A 93 26.54 9.60 16.14
N GLU A 94 26.51 9.44 14.81
CA GLU A 94 27.61 8.84 14.04
C GLU A 94 28.36 9.85 13.16
N LEU A 95 27.69 10.92 12.74
CA LEU A 95 28.28 11.93 11.86
C LEU A 95 29.27 12.85 12.60
N THR A 96 30.49 12.95 12.08
CA THR A 96 31.48 13.94 12.53
C THR A 96 31.04 15.37 12.19
N THR A 97 31.52 16.36 12.95
CA THR A 97 31.10 17.77 12.80
C THR A 97 31.26 18.31 11.38
N SER A 98 32.32 17.93 10.68
CA SER A 98 32.56 18.37 9.29
C SER A 98 31.53 17.79 8.32
N THR A 99 31.24 16.50 8.44
CA THR A 99 30.28 15.80 7.58
C THR A 99 28.84 16.21 7.91
N LYS A 100 28.53 16.47 9.18
CA LYS A 100 27.25 17.04 9.61
C LYS A 100 27.01 18.43 9.00
N ARG A 101 28.03 19.28 8.95
CA ARG A 101 27.96 20.60 8.29
C ARG A 101 27.71 20.46 6.79
N LYS A 102 28.36 19.50 6.11
CA LYS A 102 28.12 19.19 4.69
C LYS A 102 26.69 18.68 4.46
N PHE A 103 26.22 17.73 5.28
CA PHE A 103 24.85 17.23 5.22
C PHE A 103 23.83 18.35 5.37
N LYS A 104 24.03 19.25 6.35
CA LYS A 104 23.17 20.42 6.53
C LYS A 104 23.20 21.35 5.32
N ALA A 105 24.37 21.64 4.76
CA ALA A 105 24.48 22.50 3.59
C ALA A 105 23.70 21.94 2.38
N MET A 106 23.72 20.63 2.16
CA MET A 106 22.97 19.98 1.05
C MET A 106 21.46 19.89 1.27
N THR A 107 20.99 20.13 2.50
CA THR A 107 19.57 19.98 2.89
C THR A 107 18.93 21.30 3.30
N SER A 108 19.67 22.43 3.30
CA SER A 108 19.19 23.75 3.73
C SER A 108 18.88 24.71 2.56
N ASP A 109 18.87 24.24 1.31
CA ASP A 109 18.62 25.08 0.12
C ASP A 109 17.11 25.30 -0.19
N GLU A 110 16.24 25.23 0.82
CA GLU A 110 14.84 25.70 0.75
C GLU A 110 14.53 26.72 1.85
#